data_AF-A0A817EHZ9-F1
#
_entry.id   AF-A0A817EHZ9-F1
#
_cell.length_a   1.000
_cell.length_b   1.000
_cell.length_c   1.000
_cell.angle_alpha   90.00
_cell.angle_beta   90.00
_cell.angle_gamma   90.00
#
_symmetry.space_group_name_H-M   'P 1'
#
loop_
_entity.id
_entity.type
_entity.pdbx_description
1 polymer ?
#
loop_
_entity_poly.entity_id
_entity_poly.type
_entity_poly.pdbx_seq_one_letter_code
_entity_poly.pdbx_strand_id
1 'polypeptide(L)'
;MSSLETAKVSKDIFPSEIHRVAIDSTGRVGSLYDGYRDCILQRLEFHKIEETFNITEPRQCELINGQHDQNPNILKIMRIQEELRLSLLLNISKKPGTDTMIDYCQPINKCTRFIQYSSLKREEKLPDNPANIKIVNRLPTFSTAATHIITKVYFGVSLTVILQLPNVPNTVEAIDKVLITLCNRLQNHQSAYLLTTYEKNVLEKIVHTRVYSNIPHLKNLTKIWDVCCLIQQNQCYLGTYPISYTLRSMKDFFSEYDGGNAQFNILPEEFNEAIENYVFQLIVSMKTLENSMTRDMPKFLCEYLKRQFNNIQTQWLDVKKKFTNEIERLSNLVVEIRSCRTNNFMIHDTLYNNEQMAMQTSVTDLTQYLKCLEKKEYFIRNLHRRRFQYLNADVYKIDKTDNEKRIAHKLVNDNQYYRIICSNDCLNENNINELEKLISNLTEELKHNPNLYLIYADFSNSSFPLANMMVLQSPKTLLK
;
A
#
# COMPACT_ATOMS: atom_id res chain seq x y z
N MET A 1 2.70 50.16 6.75
CA MET A 1 3.53 50.27 5.54
C MET A 1 4.54 49.13 5.52
N SER A 2 4.12 47.95 5.08
CA SER A 2 4.96 47.05 4.29
C SER A 2 4.00 46.35 3.34
N SER A 3 4.26 46.50 2.06
CA SER A 3 3.42 46.10 0.95
C SER A 3 3.36 44.57 0.88
N LEU A 4 2.18 44.02 1.13
CA LEU A 4 1.77 42.77 0.49
C LEU A 4 1.82 43.02 -1.02
N GLU A 5 2.94 42.67 -1.65
CA GLU A 5 2.98 42.48 -3.08
C GLU A 5 2.03 41.32 -3.40
N THR A 6 0.85 41.69 -3.87
CA THR A 6 -0.02 40.87 -4.68
C THR A 6 0.85 40.16 -5.71
N ALA A 7 1.13 38.88 -5.49
CA ALA A 7 1.62 37.98 -6.51
C ALA A 7 0.65 38.11 -7.69
N LYS A 8 1.10 38.76 -8.75
CA LYS A 8 0.43 38.73 -10.04
C LYS A 8 0.31 37.25 -10.39
N VAL A 9 -0.91 36.72 -10.27
CA VAL A 9 -1.33 35.46 -10.88
C VAL A 9 -0.88 35.55 -12.33
N SER A 10 0.17 34.79 -12.67
CA SER A 10 0.62 34.65 -14.04
C SER A 10 -0.57 34.19 -14.86
N LYS A 11 -0.85 34.90 -15.95
CA LYS A 11 -1.82 34.45 -16.96
C LYS A 11 -1.57 32.98 -17.26
N ASP A 12 -2.64 32.20 -17.15
CA ASP A 12 -2.75 30.76 -17.42
C ASP A 12 -1.69 30.25 -18.41
N ILE A 13 -0.61 29.69 -17.89
CA ILE A 13 0.30 28.87 -18.67
C ILE A 13 -0.31 27.48 -18.68
N PHE A 14 -1.31 27.28 -19.54
CA PHE A 14 -1.76 25.93 -19.87
C PHE A 14 -0.56 25.19 -20.47
N PRO A 15 -0.18 24.01 -19.95
CA PRO A 15 0.81 23.19 -20.65
C PRO A 15 0.21 22.85 -22.02
N SER A 16 0.79 23.39 -23.09
CA SER A 16 0.38 23.03 -24.45
C SER A 16 0.61 21.54 -24.71
N GLU A 17 1.54 20.94 -23.96
CA GLU A 17 1.95 19.55 -24.05
C GLU A 17 2.12 18.93 -22.66
N ILE A 18 1.58 17.73 -22.46
CA ILE A 18 1.72 16.94 -21.23
C ILE A 18 2.29 15.56 -21.59
N HIS A 19 3.24 15.07 -20.80
CA HIS A 19 3.77 13.71 -20.92
C HIS A 19 3.21 12.81 -19.83
N ARG A 20 2.83 11.59 -20.19
CA ARG A 20 2.29 10.57 -19.27
C ARG A 20 2.91 9.21 -19.53
N VAL A 21 3.22 8.46 -18.48
CA VAL A 21 3.38 7.00 -18.59
C VAL A 21 2.04 6.39 -19.00
N ALA A 22 2.08 5.40 -19.89
CA ALA A 22 0.90 4.70 -20.36
C ALA A 22 0.37 3.74 -19.28
N ILE A 23 -0.68 4.13 -18.57
CA ILE A 23 -1.36 3.28 -17.59
C ILE A 23 -2.49 2.44 -18.19
N ASP A 24 -3.08 2.90 -19.30
CA ASP A 24 -4.12 2.22 -20.07
C ASP A 24 -3.54 1.70 -21.38
N SER A 25 -3.56 0.39 -21.64
CA SER A 25 -2.95 -0.20 -22.84
C SER A 25 -3.68 0.11 -24.16
N THR A 26 -4.88 0.69 -24.09
CA THR A 26 -5.71 1.02 -25.26
C THR A 26 -5.34 2.36 -25.90
N GLY A 27 -4.52 3.18 -25.23
CA GLY A 27 -4.17 4.51 -25.73
C GLY A 27 -3.40 4.48 -27.04
N ARG A 28 -3.91 5.24 -28.01
CA ARG A 28 -3.36 5.38 -29.36
C ARG A 28 -3.33 6.85 -29.77
N VAL A 29 -2.54 7.16 -30.79
CA VAL A 29 -2.61 8.46 -31.45
C VAL A 29 -4.05 8.75 -31.88
N GLY A 30 -4.51 9.96 -31.54
CA GLY A 30 -5.85 10.45 -31.76
C GLY A 30 -6.86 10.14 -30.66
N SER A 31 -6.45 9.47 -29.58
CA SER A 31 -7.36 9.25 -28.45
C SER A 31 -7.61 10.54 -27.68
N LEU A 32 -8.88 10.83 -27.40
CA LEU A 32 -9.30 11.90 -26.50
C LEU A 32 -9.02 11.51 -25.05
N TYR A 33 -8.53 12.47 -24.29
CA TYR A 33 -8.07 12.28 -22.93
C TYR A 33 -8.75 13.29 -21.99
N ASP A 34 -9.30 12.78 -20.88
CA ASP A 34 -9.75 13.58 -19.75
C ASP A 34 -8.57 13.76 -18.79
N GLY A 35 -7.92 14.92 -18.86
CA GLY A 35 -6.81 15.28 -17.98
C GLY A 35 -7.22 15.47 -16.52
N TYR A 36 -8.50 15.73 -16.22
CA TYR A 36 -8.95 15.82 -14.83
C TYR A 36 -8.88 14.46 -14.16
N ARG A 37 -9.27 13.42 -14.91
CA ARG A 37 -9.40 12.05 -14.42
C ARG A 37 -8.25 11.11 -14.84
N ASP A 38 -7.31 11.61 -15.62
CA ASP A 38 -6.24 10.85 -16.28
C ASP A 38 -6.79 9.57 -16.95
N CYS A 39 -7.79 9.72 -17.84
CA CYS A 39 -8.41 8.57 -18.52
C CYS A 39 -8.68 8.81 -20.01
N ILE A 40 -8.72 7.71 -20.76
CA ILE A 40 -8.99 7.71 -22.20
C ILE A 40 -10.49 7.61 -22.42
N LEU A 41 -11.03 8.47 -23.29
CA LEU A 41 -12.47 8.56 -23.54
C LEU A 41 -12.88 7.82 -24.81
N GLN A 42 -12.40 8.29 -25.96
CA GLN A 42 -12.73 7.78 -27.29
C GLN A 42 -11.59 8.10 -28.26
N ARG A 43 -11.61 7.51 -29.46
CA ARG A 43 -10.57 7.75 -30.47
C ARG A 43 -11.11 8.50 -31.67
N LEU A 44 -10.40 9.55 -32.08
CA LEU A 44 -10.57 10.20 -33.37
C LEU A 44 -9.68 9.54 -34.42
N GLU A 45 -10.18 9.45 -35.64
CA GLU A 45 -9.43 8.96 -36.79
C GLU A 45 -8.84 10.12 -37.57
N PHE A 46 -7.56 10.00 -37.92
CA PHE A 46 -6.79 11.00 -38.64
C PHE A 46 -6.30 10.42 -39.98
N HIS A 47 -6.28 11.26 -41.02
CA HIS A 47 -5.90 10.83 -42.37
C HIS A 47 -4.45 10.38 -42.47
N LYS A 48 -3.57 10.93 -41.62
CA LYS A 48 -2.15 10.64 -41.61
C LYS A 48 -1.67 10.51 -40.17
N ILE A 49 -1.07 9.36 -39.88
CA ILE A 49 -0.29 9.09 -38.67
C ILE A 49 1.11 8.72 -39.16
N GLU A 50 2.13 9.32 -38.57
CA GLU A 50 3.52 9.04 -38.87
C GLU A 50 3.98 7.89 -37.95
N GLU A 51 4.51 6.84 -38.55
CA GLU A 51 4.98 5.66 -37.82
C GLU A 51 6.49 5.48 -38.03
N THR A 52 7.22 5.35 -36.94
CA THR A 52 8.65 5.03 -36.94
C THR A 52 8.85 3.71 -36.22
N PHE A 53 9.41 2.73 -36.93
CA PHE A 53 9.75 1.40 -36.40
C PHE A 53 11.25 1.29 -36.14
N ASN A 54 11.62 0.36 -35.24
CA ASN A 54 13.01 0.03 -34.92
C ASN A 54 13.83 1.23 -34.45
N ILE A 55 13.26 2.00 -33.52
CA ILE A 55 13.94 3.11 -32.85
C ILE A 55 15.26 2.60 -32.25
N THR A 56 16.37 3.27 -32.59
CA THR A 56 17.74 2.90 -32.20
C THR A 56 18.13 3.35 -30.79
N GLU A 57 17.15 3.79 -29.99
CA GLU A 57 17.41 4.20 -28.61
C GLU A 57 17.93 3.02 -27.77
N PRO A 58 18.94 3.27 -26.90
CA PRO A 58 19.52 2.23 -26.09
C PRO A 58 18.48 1.72 -25.09
N ARG A 59 18.51 0.40 -24.86
CA ARG A 59 17.75 -0.22 -23.79
C ARG A 59 18.27 0.27 -22.44
N GLN A 60 17.36 0.56 -21.54
CA GLN A 60 17.71 0.90 -20.17
C GLN A 60 17.41 -0.29 -19.28
N CYS A 61 18.35 -0.64 -18.40
CA CYS A 61 18.15 -1.63 -17.36
C CYS A 61 18.92 -1.18 -16.12
N GLU A 62 18.21 -0.78 -15.07
CA GLU A 62 18.82 -0.24 -13.86
C GLU A 62 18.46 -1.10 -12.66
N LEU A 63 19.43 -1.33 -11.78
CA LEU A 63 19.24 -1.96 -10.47
C LEU A 63 19.27 -0.89 -9.38
N ILE A 64 18.16 -0.71 -8.68
CA ILE A 64 18.01 0.29 -7.62
C ILE A 64 17.91 -0.42 -6.27
N ASN A 65 18.63 0.10 -5.27
CA ASN A 65 18.56 -0.37 -3.89
C ASN A 65 17.48 0.41 -3.13
N GLY A 66 16.54 -0.31 -2.50
CA GLY A 66 15.42 0.32 -1.78
C GLY A 66 15.81 1.22 -0.60
N GLN A 67 17.02 1.10 -0.06
CA GLN A 67 17.48 1.99 1.03
C GLN A 67 17.96 3.36 0.54
N HIS A 68 18.30 3.52 -0.75
CA HIS A 68 19.09 4.67 -1.20
C HIS A 68 18.29 5.97 -1.38
N ASP A 69 16.96 5.90 -1.52
CA ASP A 69 16.15 7.06 -1.92
C ASP A 69 15.37 7.75 -0.80
N GLN A 70 15.39 7.24 0.45
CA GLN A 70 14.55 7.73 1.57
C GLN A 70 13.03 7.80 1.28
N ASN A 71 12.61 7.55 0.04
CA ASN A 71 11.26 7.75 -0.44
C ASN A 71 10.54 6.41 -0.51
N PRO A 72 9.59 6.15 0.40
CA PRO A 72 8.85 4.89 0.38
C PRO A 72 7.86 4.80 -0.80
N ASN A 73 7.62 5.88 -1.55
CA ASN A 73 6.67 5.85 -2.66
C ASN A 73 7.25 5.18 -3.91
N ILE A 74 6.81 3.95 -4.15
CA ILE A 74 7.19 3.18 -5.33
C ILE A 74 6.90 3.91 -6.66
N LEU A 75 5.82 4.70 -6.71
CA LEU A 75 5.45 5.42 -7.94
C LEU A 75 6.50 6.49 -8.30
N LYS A 76 7.17 7.09 -7.28
CA LYS A 76 8.30 8.01 -7.48
C LYS A 76 9.53 7.25 -7.99
N ILE A 77 9.86 6.09 -7.41
CA ILE A 77 10.96 5.22 -7.89
C ILE A 77 10.74 4.86 -9.36
N MET A 78 9.50 4.55 -9.75
CA MET A 78 9.09 4.21 -11.11
C MET A 78 9.05 5.39 -12.10
N ARG A 79 9.44 6.60 -11.67
CA ARG A 79 9.47 7.82 -12.49
C ARG A 79 8.11 8.16 -13.11
N ILE A 80 7.01 7.81 -12.43
CA ILE A 80 5.66 8.22 -12.84
C ILE A 80 5.50 9.72 -12.55
N GLN A 81 4.92 10.46 -13.50
CA GLN A 81 4.73 11.91 -13.40
C GLN A 81 3.86 12.28 -12.19
N GLU A 82 4.15 13.42 -11.58
CA GLU A 82 3.58 13.87 -10.31
C GLU A 82 2.05 13.83 -10.26
N GLU A 83 1.40 14.39 -11.28
CA GLU A 83 -0.06 14.48 -11.30
C GLU A 83 -0.70 13.10 -11.50
N LEU A 84 -0.05 12.24 -12.29
CA LEU A 84 -0.49 10.87 -12.53
C LEU A 84 -0.33 10.02 -11.26
N ARG A 85 0.75 10.21 -10.49
CA ARG A 85 0.91 9.53 -9.19
C ARG A 85 -0.25 9.85 -8.26
N LEU A 86 -0.64 11.12 -8.18
CA LEU A 86 -1.76 11.51 -7.34
C LEU A 86 -3.08 10.89 -7.83
N SER A 87 -3.33 10.91 -9.14
CA SER A 87 -4.52 10.26 -9.74
C SER A 87 -4.60 8.77 -9.44
N LEU A 88 -3.46 8.09 -9.48
CA LEU A 88 -3.33 6.69 -9.13
C LEU A 88 -3.65 6.47 -7.64
N LEU A 89 -2.99 7.19 -6.74
CA LEU A 89 -3.17 7.06 -5.28
C LEU A 89 -4.62 7.33 -4.84
N LEU A 90 -5.26 8.34 -5.43
CA LEU A 90 -6.65 8.72 -5.14
C LEU A 90 -7.69 7.90 -5.90
N ASN A 91 -7.27 6.92 -6.71
CA ASN A 91 -8.16 6.10 -7.53
C ASN A 91 -9.07 6.93 -8.47
N ILE A 92 -8.57 8.07 -8.94
CA ILE A 92 -9.24 8.96 -9.90
C ILE A 92 -9.29 8.28 -11.28
N SER A 93 -8.15 7.73 -11.71
CA SER A 93 -8.07 6.98 -12.96
C SER A 93 -8.69 5.60 -12.77
N LYS A 94 -9.62 5.21 -13.65
CA LYS A 94 -10.06 3.82 -13.75
C LYS A 94 -8.84 2.95 -14.02
N LYS A 95 -8.81 1.76 -13.42
CA LYS A 95 -7.63 0.89 -13.38
C LYS A 95 -7.67 -0.26 -14.41
N PRO A 96 -7.41 -0.08 -15.72
CA PRO A 96 -7.20 -1.20 -16.62
C PRO A 96 -5.75 -1.73 -16.55
N GLY A 97 -5.51 -2.63 -15.60
CA GLY A 97 -4.39 -3.58 -15.63
C GLY A 97 -3.06 -3.17 -15.00
N THR A 98 -2.34 -2.14 -15.47
CA THR A 98 -0.93 -1.82 -15.10
C THR A 98 -0.75 -1.18 -13.72
N ASP A 99 -1.87 -0.85 -13.11
CA ASP A 99 -2.17 -0.01 -11.95
C ASP A 99 -2.20 -0.79 -10.62
N THR A 100 -1.96 -2.11 -10.66
CA THR A 100 -1.72 -2.92 -9.45
C THR A 100 -0.40 -2.56 -8.75
N MET A 101 0.40 -1.64 -9.30
CA MET A 101 1.64 -1.11 -8.70
C MET A 101 1.40 -0.51 -7.32
N ILE A 102 0.25 0.16 -7.15
CA ILE A 102 -0.18 0.76 -5.88
C ILE A 102 -0.43 -0.33 -4.83
N ASP A 103 -0.67 -1.59 -5.24
CA ASP A 103 -0.99 -2.69 -4.34
C ASP A 103 0.26 -3.25 -3.63
N TYR A 104 1.48 -2.87 -4.04
CA TYR A 104 2.68 -3.24 -3.28
C TYR A 104 2.59 -2.71 -1.84
N CYS A 105 2.60 -3.62 -0.87
CA CYS A 105 2.32 -3.34 0.54
C CYS A 105 3.49 -3.69 1.46
N GLN A 106 4.61 -4.18 0.91
CA GLN A 106 5.75 -4.60 1.71
C GLN A 106 6.66 -3.40 2.00
N PRO A 107 7.26 -3.33 3.22
CA PRO A 107 8.21 -2.27 3.55
C PRO A 107 9.42 -2.30 2.61
N ILE A 108 9.70 -1.17 1.97
CA ILE A 108 10.93 -0.98 1.19
C ILE A 108 12.07 -0.81 2.19
N ASN A 109 13.08 -1.69 2.12
CA ASN A 109 14.19 -1.71 3.06
C ASN A 109 15.51 -2.08 2.37
N LYS A 110 16.57 -2.27 3.16
CA LYS A 110 17.92 -2.64 2.69
C LYS A 110 18.00 -3.94 1.89
N CYS A 111 17.02 -4.82 2.04
CA CYS A 111 16.88 -6.09 1.33
C CYS A 111 15.89 -5.99 0.16
N THR A 112 15.40 -4.81 -0.20
CA THR A 112 14.55 -4.61 -1.37
C THR A 112 15.40 -4.15 -2.56
N ARG A 113 15.17 -4.74 -3.74
CA ARG A 113 15.78 -4.31 -5.01
C ARG A 113 14.70 -4.05 -6.04
N PHE A 114 14.94 -3.07 -6.90
CA PHE A 114 14.12 -2.79 -8.05
C PHE A 114 14.95 -2.98 -9.31
N ILE A 115 14.40 -3.71 -10.29
CA ILE A 115 14.95 -3.79 -11.63
C ILE A 115 14.00 -3.04 -12.54
N GLN A 116 14.46 -1.94 -13.12
CA GLN A 116 13.72 -1.17 -14.10
C GLN A 116 14.27 -1.45 -15.47
N TYR A 117 13.42 -1.89 -16.40
CA TYR A 117 13.80 -2.17 -17.77
C TYR A 117 12.87 -1.45 -18.73
N SER A 118 13.45 -0.77 -19.72
CA SER A 118 12.72 -0.16 -20.82
C SER A 118 13.39 -0.44 -22.16
N SER A 119 12.58 -0.69 -23.18
CA SER A 119 13.02 -0.79 -24.57
C SER A 119 11.96 -0.23 -25.48
N LEU A 120 12.30 0.81 -26.22
CA LEU A 120 11.46 1.37 -27.27
C LEU A 120 11.57 0.53 -28.54
N LYS A 121 10.47 0.44 -29.27
CA LYS A 121 10.37 -0.35 -30.50
C LYS A 121 9.70 0.42 -31.63
N ARG A 122 8.68 1.20 -31.30
CA ARG A 122 7.87 1.93 -32.28
C ARG A 122 7.39 3.24 -31.69
N GLU A 123 7.29 4.24 -32.54
CA GLU A 123 6.68 5.52 -32.26
C GLU A 123 5.55 5.73 -33.28
N GLU A 124 4.39 6.17 -32.79
CA GLU A 124 3.33 6.71 -33.62
C GLU A 124 3.14 8.18 -33.24
N LYS A 125 3.05 9.10 -34.20
CA LYS A 125 2.75 10.51 -33.92
C LYS A 125 1.89 11.18 -34.99
N LEU A 126 1.17 12.23 -34.59
CA LEU A 126 0.58 13.19 -35.52
C LEU A 126 1.67 14.11 -36.09
N PRO A 127 1.47 14.68 -37.28
CA PRO A 127 2.34 15.72 -37.81
C PRO A 127 2.50 16.87 -36.81
N ASP A 128 3.73 17.38 -36.65
CA ASP A 128 4.04 18.41 -35.66
C ASP A 128 3.31 19.74 -35.93
N ASN A 129 3.05 20.04 -37.21
CA ASN A 129 2.27 21.20 -37.64
C ASN A 129 0.75 20.90 -37.61
N PRO A 130 -0.04 21.56 -36.73
CA PRO A 130 -1.48 21.35 -36.64
C PRO A 130 -2.25 21.56 -37.94
N ALA A 131 -1.77 22.46 -38.82
CA ALA A 131 -2.42 22.72 -40.11
C ALA A 131 -2.42 21.50 -41.05
N ASN A 132 -1.50 20.55 -40.82
CA ASN A 132 -1.39 19.32 -41.62
C ASN A 132 -2.27 18.18 -41.07
N ILE A 133 -2.98 18.41 -39.97
CA ILE A 133 -3.78 17.40 -39.28
C ILE A 133 -5.20 17.46 -39.84
N LYS A 134 -5.60 16.40 -40.55
CA LYS A 134 -6.95 16.26 -41.11
C LYS A 134 -7.69 15.12 -40.44
N ILE A 135 -8.85 15.40 -39.85
CA ILE A 135 -9.68 14.42 -39.15
C ILE A 135 -10.63 13.75 -40.16
N VAL A 136 -10.73 12.43 -40.08
CA VAL A 136 -11.51 11.60 -41.02
C VAL A 136 -13.00 11.63 -40.68
N ASN A 137 -13.34 11.54 -39.39
CA ASN A 137 -14.72 11.45 -38.94
C ASN A 137 -15.26 12.82 -38.50
N ARG A 138 -16.56 13.07 -38.73
CA ARG A 138 -17.24 14.23 -38.13
C ARG A 138 -17.00 14.19 -36.63
N LEU A 139 -16.58 15.33 -36.08
CA LEU A 139 -16.39 15.49 -34.64
C LEU A 139 -17.66 15.00 -33.94
N PRO A 140 -17.59 13.98 -33.09
CA PRO A 140 -18.71 13.67 -32.22
C PRO A 140 -19.05 14.97 -31.47
N THR A 141 -20.34 15.27 -31.29
CA THR A 141 -20.80 16.28 -30.35
C THR A 141 -19.96 16.13 -29.09
N PHE A 142 -19.06 17.08 -28.85
CA PHE A 142 -17.86 16.84 -28.08
C PHE A 142 -18.21 16.18 -26.75
N SER A 143 -17.52 15.09 -26.41
CA SER A 143 -17.54 14.60 -25.04
C SER A 143 -17.09 15.77 -24.18
N THR A 144 -17.98 16.30 -23.35
CA THR A 144 -17.79 17.55 -22.61
C THR A 144 -16.63 17.50 -21.62
N ALA A 145 -16.01 16.33 -21.43
CA ALA A 145 -14.92 16.09 -20.49
C ALA A 145 -13.53 15.98 -21.14
N ALA A 146 -13.41 15.96 -22.47
CA ALA A 146 -12.10 15.86 -23.13
C ALA A 146 -11.32 17.17 -22.99
N THR A 147 -10.10 17.10 -22.45
CA THR A 147 -9.20 18.27 -22.33
C THR A 147 -8.03 18.18 -23.30
N HIS A 148 -7.57 16.97 -23.65
CA HIS A 148 -6.41 16.75 -24.52
C HIS A 148 -6.65 15.66 -25.57
N ILE A 149 -5.75 15.59 -26.55
CA ILE A 149 -5.61 14.50 -27.52
C ILE A 149 -4.23 13.88 -27.36
N ILE A 150 -4.14 12.55 -27.38
CA ILE A 150 -2.88 11.83 -27.52
C ILE A 150 -2.33 12.08 -28.93
N THR A 151 -1.27 12.85 -29.05
CA THR A 151 -0.63 13.18 -30.33
C THR A 151 0.55 12.29 -30.65
N LYS A 152 1.17 11.70 -29.62
CA LYS A 152 2.32 10.81 -29.77
C LYS A 152 2.23 9.65 -28.80
N VAL A 153 2.60 8.46 -29.27
CA VAL A 153 2.68 7.25 -28.45
C VAL A 153 3.99 6.54 -28.73
N TYR A 154 4.69 6.24 -27.65
CA TYR A 154 5.84 5.35 -27.68
C TYR A 154 5.40 3.94 -27.30
N PHE A 155 5.85 2.94 -28.06
CA PHE A 155 5.54 1.53 -27.83
C PHE A 155 6.80 0.71 -27.58
N GLY A 156 6.65 -0.33 -26.77
CA GLY A 156 7.70 -1.27 -26.45
C GLY A 156 7.49 -1.92 -25.08
N VAL A 157 8.61 -2.23 -24.42
CA VAL A 157 8.61 -2.87 -23.11
C VAL A 157 8.89 -1.83 -22.03
N SER A 158 8.04 -1.79 -21.01
CA SER A 158 8.32 -1.13 -19.73
C SER A 158 8.04 -2.14 -18.61
N LEU A 159 9.03 -2.33 -17.75
CA LEU A 159 9.02 -3.33 -16.70
C LEU A 159 9.65 -2.78 -15.43
N THR A 160 9.02 -3.04 -14.30
CA THR A 160 9.60 -2.90 -12.97
C THR A 160 9.43 -4.21 -12.21
N VAL A 161 10.53 -4.81 -11.78
CA VAL A 161 10.53 -6.00 -10.92
C VAL A 161 10.99 -5.61 -9.54
N ILE A 162 10.18 -5.89 -8.53
CA ILE A 162 10.53 -5.72 -7.13
C ILE A 162 10.95 -7.08 -6.58
N LEU A 163 12.12 -7.12 -5.95
CA LEU A 163 12.70 -8.31 -5.35
C LEU A 163 12.89 -8.08 -3.85
N GLN A 164 12.35 -8.99 -3.05
CA GLN A 164 12.65 -9.07 -1.63
C GLN A 164 13.75 -10.12 -1.41
N LEU A 165 14.93 -9.65 -1.00
CA LEU A 165 16.08 -10.47 -0.72
C LEU A 165 16.03 -11.04 0.71
N PRO A 166 16.72 -12.17 0.97
CA PRO A 166 16.87 -12.69 2.32
C PRO A 166 17.73 -11.74 3.18
N ASN A 167 17.47 -11.68 4.48
CA ASN A 167 18.25 -10.87 5.42
C ASN A 167 19.57 -11.57 5.83
N VAL A 168 20.38 -11.97 4.83
CA VAL A 168 21.68 -12.63 5.01
C VAL A 168 22.73 -11.90 4.17
N PRO A 169 23.65 -11.12 4.76
CA PRO A 169 24.53 -10.20 4.03
C PRO A 169 25.30 -10.82 2.86
N ASN A 170 25.98 -11.96 3.07
CA ASN A 170 26.75 -12.63 2.02
C ASN A 170 25.84 -13.13 0.87
N THR A 171 24.59 -13.48 1.18
CA THR A 171 23.63 -13.90 0.15
C THR A 171 23.12 -12.71 -0.64
N VAL A 172 22.86 -11.58 0.02
CA VAL A 172 22.47 -10.32 -0.64
C VAL A 172 23.53 -9.88 -1.63
N GLU A 173 24.81 -9.86 -1.21
CA GLU A 173 25.92 -9.46 -2.09
C GLU A 173 26.06 -10.39 -3.31
N ALA A 174 25.93 -11.70 -3.10
CA ALA A 174 25.96 -12.68 -4.20
C ALA A 174 24.79 -12.47 -5.18
N ILE A 175 23.58 -12.23 -4.67
CA ILE A 175 22.42 -11.92 -5.51
C ILE A 175 22.65 -10.62 -6.29
N ASP A 176 23.10 -9.55 -5.62
CA ASP A 176 23.36 -8.26 -6.26
C ASP A 176 24.34 -8.38 -7.43
N LYS A 177 25.43 -9.15 -7.28
CA LYS A 177 26.39 -9.42 -8.38
C LYS A 177 25.71 -10.09 -9.58
N VAL A 178 24.84 -11.08 -9.34
CA VAL A 178 24.10 -11.76 -10.42
C VAL A 178 23.09 -10.82 -11.06
N LEU A 179 22.38 -10.00 -10.29
CA LEU A 179 21.40 -9.03 -10.79
C LEU A 179 22.05 -7.93 -11.64
N ILE A 180 23.21 -7.40 -11.23
CA ILE A 180 23.99 -6.43 -12.02
C ILE A 180 24.39 -7.05 -13.36
N THR A 181 24.89 -8.29 -13.33
CA THR A 181 25.26 -9.03 -14.54
C THR A 181 24.04 -9.21 -15.46
N LEU A 182 22.88 -9.52 -14.89
CA LEU A 182 21.63 -9.67 -15.61
C LEU A 182 21.18 -8.35 -16.26
N CYS A 183 21.28 -7.22 -15.55
CA CYS A 183 20.94 -5.90 -16.09
C CYS A 183 21.84 -5.52 -17.27
N ASN A 184 23.16 -5.70 -17.13
CA ASN A 184 24.13 -5.44 -18.19
C ASN A 184 23.86 -6.31 -19.44
N ARG A 185 23.43 -7.56 -19.25
CA ARG A 185 23.04 -8.47 -20.35
C ARG A 185 21.78 -7.99 -21.07
N LEU A 186 20.76 -7.55 -20.33
CA LEU A 186 19.52 -7.03 -20.91
C LEU A 186 19.75 -5.74 -21.74
N GLN A 187 20.66 -4.87 -21.29
CA GLN A 187 21.07 -3.67 -22.03
C GLN A 187 21.77 -4.01 -23.34
N ASN A 188 22.77 -4.91 -23.29
CA ASN A 188 23.68 -5.18 -24.41
C ASN A 188 23.17 -6.22 -25.43
N HIS A 189 21.94 -6.71 -25.29
CA HIS A 189 21.31 -7.63 -26.25
C HIS A 189 22.10 -8.93 -26.52
N GLN A 190 22.89 -9.40 -25.56
CA GLN A 190 23.64 -10.65 -25.71
C GLN A 190 22.65 -11.82 -25.90
N SER A 191 22.71 -12.49 -27.06
CA SER A 191 21.75 -13.49 -27.54
C SER A 191 21.68 -14.75 -26.67
N ALA A 192 20.49 -15.35 -26.59
CA ALA A 192 20.15 -16.67 -26.00
C ALA A 192 20.85 -16.99 -24.66
N TYR A 193 20.31 -16.40 -23.60
CA TYR A 193 20.85 -16.53 -22.26
C TYR A 193 20.53 -17.89 -21.60
N LEU A 194 21.57 -18.57 -21.14
CA LEU A 194 21.47 -19.59 -20.09
C LEU A 194 22.22 -19.07 -18.86
N LEU A 195 21.46 -18.71 -17.81
CA LEU A 195 22.03 -18.64 -16.45
C LEU A 195 22.79 -19.94 -16.19
N THR A 196 24.01 -19.81 -15.69
CA THR A 196 24.73 -20.95 -15.11
C THR A 196 23.90 -21.54 -13.96
N THR A 197 24.08 -22.83 -13.67
CA THR A 197 23.41 -23.48 -12.54
C THR A 197 23.68 -22.75 -11.22
N TYR A 198 24.90 -22.21 -11.05
CA TYR A 198 25.25 -21.40 -9.89
C TYR A 198 24.40 -20.12 -9.80
N GLU A 199 24.31 -19.34 -10.87
CA GLU A 199 23.52 -18.09 -10.87
C GLU A 199 22.03 -18.39 -10.61
N LYS A 200 21.47 -19.47 -11.18
CA LYS A 200 20.09 -19.90 -10.88
C LYS A 200 19.91 -20.20 -9.39
N ASN A 201 20.81 -21.00 -8.80
CA ASN A 201 20.76 -21.34 -7.39
C ASN A 201 20.91 -20.12 -6.46
N VAL A 202 21.61 -19.08 -6.91
CA VAL A 202 21.69 -17.80 -6.17
C VAL A 202 20.37 -17.04 -6.25
N LEU A 203 19.77 -16.93 -7.44
CA LEU A 203 18.50 -16.22 -7.64
C LEU A 203 17.30 -16.95 -7.02
N GLU A 204 17.36 -18.28 -6.88
CA GLU A 204 16.33 -19.07 -6.18
C GLU A 204 16.18 -18.69 -4.70
N LYS A 205 17.17 -18.04 -4.10
CA LYS A 205 17.13 -17.58 -2.71
C LYS A 205 16.31 -16.29 -2.51
N ILE A 206 15.85 -15.67 -3.60
CA ILE A 206 14.98 -14.49 -3.53
C ILE A 206 13.66 -14.90 -2.87
N VAL A 207 13.26 -14.18 -1.82
CA VAL A 207 12.10 -14.52 -0.99
C VAL A 207 10.80 -14.21 -1.72
N HIS A 208 10.74 -13.07 -2.40
CA HIS A 208 9.56 -12.63 -3.11
C HIS A 208 9.94 -11.84 -4.36
N THR A 209 9.16 -12.04 -5.43
CA THR A 209 9.29 -11.30 -6.69
C THR A 209 7.92 -10.79 -7.07
N ARG A 210 7.84 -9.50 -7.40
CA ARG A 210 6.63 -8.88 -7.92
C ARG A 210 6.96 -8.16 -9.22
N VAL A 211 6.19 -8.46 -10.27
CA VAL A 211 6.44 -7.95 -11.62
C VAL A 211 5.34 -6.98 -12.02
N TYR A 212 5.73 -5.79 -12.44
CA TYR A 212 4.85 -4.81 -13.05
C TYR A 212 5.32 -4.47 -14.45
N SER A 213 4.43 -4.59 -15.43
CA SER A 213 4.78 -4.31 -16.83
C SER A 213 3.56 -3.86 -17.61
N ASN A 214 3.77 -3.03 -18.64
CA ASN A 214 2.75 -2.73 -19.64
C ASN A 214 2.32 -3.97 -20.45
N ILE A 215 3.06 -5.08 -20.34
CA ILE A 215 2.78 -6.34 -21.03
C ILE A 215 2.09 -7.32 -20.07
N PRO A 216 0.83 -7.72 -20.32
CA PRO A 216 0.06 -8.56 -19.40
C PRO A 216 0.73 -9.89 -19.05
N HIS A 217 1.38 -10.55 -20.01
CA HIS A 217 1.99 -11.87 -19.80
C HIS A 217 3.17 -11.87 -18.82
N LEU A 218 3.87 -10.73 -18.66
CA LEU A 218 5.00 -10.63 -17.74
C LEU A 218 4.57 -10.54 -16.27
N LYS A 219 3.37 -10.00 -16.00
CA LYS A 219 2.87 -9.72 -14.63
C LYS A 219 2.73 -10.97 -13.76
N ASN A 220 2.47 -12.12 -14.39
CA ASN A 220 2.20 -13.38 -13.68
C ASN A 220 3.47 -14.16 -13.33
N LEU A 221 4.64 -13.68 -13.76
CA LEU A 221 5.91 -14.37 -13.52
C LEU A 221 6.40 -14.10 -12.10
N THR A 222 6.82 -15.17 -11.41
CA THR A 222 7.28 -15.13 -10.02
C THR A 222 8.78 -15.28 -9.87
N LYS A 223 9.50 -15.53 -10.97
CA LYS A 223 10.95 -15.69 -10.98
C LYS A 223 11.58 -14.72 -11.96
N ILE A 224 12.58 -13.97 -11.51
CA ILE A 224 13.19 -12.89 -12.30
C ILE A 224 13.79 -13.40 -13.62
N TRP A 225 14.34 -14.60 -13.64
CA TRP A 225 14.94 -15.13 -14.86
C TRP A 225 13.89 -15.52 -15.90
N ASP A 226 12.70 -15.97 -15.49
CA ASP A 226 11.60 -16.26 -16.42
C ASP A 226 11.17 -14.96 -17.14
N VAL A 227 11.14 -13.84 -16.39
CA VAL A 227 10.88 -12.49 -16.95
C VAL A 227 11.92 -12.14 -18.01
N CYS A 228 13.20 -12.36 -17.70
CA CYS A 228 14.30 -12.04 -18.61
C CYS A 228 14.26 -12.92 -19.87
N CYS A 229 14.03 -14.22 -19.71
CA CYS A 229 13.86 -15.15 -20.83
C CYS A 229 12.73 -14.72 -21.75
N LEU A 230 11.56 -14.35 -21.19
CA LEU A 230 10.40 -13.98 -21.99
C LEU A 230 10.63 -12.68 -22.78
N ILE A 231 11.27 -11.67 -22.16
CA ILE A 231 11.67 -10.43 -22.85
C ILE A 231 12.59 -10.71 -24.04
N GLN A 232 13.54 -11.64 -23.87
CA GLN A 232 14.48 -11.99 -24.93
C GLN A 232 13.86 -12.82 -26.05
N GLN A 233 12.99 -13.78 -25.71
CA GLN A 233 12.36 -14.69 -26.69
C GLN A 233 11.29 -14.01 -27.54
N ASN A 234 10.58 -13.00 -27.01
CA ASN A 234 9.39 -12.43 -27.65
C ASN A 234 9.60 -11.03 -28.25
N GLN A 235 10.85 -10.65 -28.56
CA GLN A 235 11.18 -9.27 -28.99
C GLN A 235 10.35 -8.73 -30.16
N CYS A 236 9.81 -9.58 -31.02
CA CYS A 236 8.96 -9.19 -32.15
C CYS A 236 7.53 -8.82 -31.74
N TYR A 237 6.97 -9.43 -30.68
CA TYR A 237 5.58 -9.22 -30.26
C TYR A 237 5.42 -8.17 -29.16
N LEU A 238 6.50 -7.90 -28.42
CA LEU A 238 6.51 -7.00 -27.27
C LEU A 238 6.48 -5.50 -27.67
N GLY A 239 6.51 -5.17 -28.97
CA GLY A 239 6.45 -3.80 -29.50
C GLY A 239 5.05 -3.21 -29.66
N THR A 240 4.01 -3.89 -29.20
CA THR A 240 2.60 -3.52 -29.43
C THR A 240 1.97 -2.73 -28.28
N TYR A 241 2.62 -2.70 -27.11
CA TYR A 241 2.09 -2.08 -25.90
C TYR A 241 2.64 -0.66 -25.71
N PRO A 242 1.77 0.32 -25.40
CA PRO A 242 2.23 1.68 -25.15
C PRO A 242 3.07 1.75 -23.87
N ILE A 243 4.10 2.59 -23.89
CA ILE A 243 4.97 2.93 -22.75
C ILE A 243 4.61 4.32 -22.22
N SER A 244 4.40 5.28 -23.12
CA SER A 244 4.09 6.67 -22.76
C SER A 244 3.30 7.39 -23.86
N TYR A 245 2.65 8.47 -23.43
CA TYR A 245 1.84 9.36 -24.23
C TYR A 245 2.40 10.78 -24.17
N THR A 246 2.33 11.46 -25.31
CA THR A 246 2.31 12.93 -25.36
C THR A 246 0.89 13.37 -25.67
N LEU A 247 0.40 14.29 -24.85
CA LEU A 247 -0.92 14.88 -24.91
C LEU A 247 -0.80 16.33 -25.34
N ARG A 248 -1.65 16.80 -26.26
CA ARG A 248 -1.78 18.23 -26.56
C ARG A 248 -3.20 18.71 -26.35
N SER A 249 -3.34 19.98 -25.98
CA SER A 249 -4.64 20.59 -25.67
C SER A 249 -5.62 20.46 -26.85
N MET A 250 -6.88 20.14 -26.56
CA MET A 250 -7.95 20.12 -27.58
C MET A 250 -8.08 21.47 -28.31
N LYS A 251 -7.76 22.58 -27.63
CA LYS A 251 -7.82 23.93 -28.22
C LYS A 251 -6.84 24.12 -29.38
N ASP A 252 -5.75 23.35 -29.43
CA ASP A 252 -4.77 23.41 -30.52
C ASP A 252 -5.33 22.86 -31.84
N PHE A 253 -6.38 22.04 -31.77
CA PHE A 253 -6.95 21.32 -32.93
C PHE A 253 -8.32 21.85 -33.34
N PHE A 254 -9.05 22.46 -32.40
CA PHE A 254 -10.44 22.89 -32.60
C PHE A 254 -10.63 24.33 -32.13
N SER A 255 -10.54 25.27 -33.06
CA SER A 255 -10.77 26.71 -32.78
C SER A 255 -12.21 27.03 -32.36
N GLU A 256 -13.18 26.21 -32.76
CA GLU A 256 -14.59 26.31 -32.38
C GLU A 256 -14.90 25.75 -30.98
N TYR A 257 -13.88 25.18 -30.32
CA TYR A 257 -14.04 24.65 -28.97
C TYR A 257 -14.01 25.79 -27.95
N ASP A 258 -15.20 26.33 -27.64
CA ASP A 258 -15.40 27.49 -26.73
C ASP A 258 -15.04 27.25 -25.25
N GLY A 259 -14.38 26.12 -24.93
CA GLY A 259 -13.32 26.09 -23.92
C GLY A 259 -13.71 26.22 -22.45
N GLY A 260 -14.98 26.39 -22.09
CA GLY A 260 -15.40 26.45 -20.68
C GLY A 260 -15.08 25.18 -19.87
N ASN A 261 -15.06 24.00 -20.52
CA ASN A 261 -14.83 22.70 -19.90
C ASN A 261 -13.52 21.99 -20.33
N ALA A 262 -12.61 22.66 -21.05
CA ALA A 262 -11.32 22.10 -21.46
C ALA A 262 -10.10 22.76 -20.81
N GLN A 263 -10.31 23.58 -19.78
CA GLN A 263 -9.21 24.16 -19.04
C GLN A 263 -8.64 23.13 -18.08
N PHE A 264 -7.37 22.78 -18.23
CA PHE A 264 -6.66 21.90 -17.32
C PHE A 264 -5.61 22.69 -16.54
N ASN A 265 -5.79 22.76 -15.23
CA ASN A 265 -4.82 23.36 -14.33
C ASN A 265 -3.95 22.28 -13.69
N ILE A 266 -2.63 22.49 -13.76
CA ILE A 266 -1.67 21.73 -12.95
C ILE A 266 -1.82 22.20 -11.49
N LEU A 267 -1.82 21.25 -10.56
CA LEU A 267 -1.81 21.57 -9.14
C LEU A 267 -0.48 22.24 -8.77
N PRO A 268 -0.46 23.25 -7.89
CA PRO A 268 0.79 23.73 -7.32
C PRO A 268 1.59 22.58 -6.68
N GLU A 269 2.90 22.53 -6.90
CA GLU A 269 3.79 21.44 -6.45
C GLU A 269 3.66 21.17 -4.95
N GLU A 270 3.71 22.21 -4.12
CA GLU A 270 3.55 22.12 -2.66
C GLU A 270 2.25 21.42 -2.25
N PHE A 271 1.17 21.72 -2.97
CA PHE A 271 -0.14 21.14 -2.71
C PHE A 271 -0.23 19.68 -3.14
N ASN A 272 0.29 19.38 -4.33
CA ASN A 272 0.32 18.02 -4.85
C ASN A 272 1.16 17.12 -3.96
N GLU A 273 2.34 17.58 -3.53
CA GLU A 273 3.21 16.84 -2.62
C GLU A 273 2.57 16.63 -1.24
N ALA A 274 1.87 17.64 -0.70
CA ALA A 274 1.16 17.51 0.57
C ALA A 274 0.07 16.41 0.52
N ILE A 275 -0.76 16.39 -0.54
CA ILE A 275 -1.76 15.32 -0.70
C ILE A 275 -1.08 13.98 -0.95
N GLU A 276 -0.10 13.94 -1.86
CA GLU A 276 0.60 12.70 -2.23
C GLU A 276 1.17 12.03 -0.98
N ASN A 277 1.89 12.78 -0.13
CA ASN A 277 2.48 12.26 1.08
C ASN A 277 1.42 11.80 2.10
N TYR A 278 0.35 12.57 2.30
CA TYR A 278 -0.74 12.21 3.21
C TYR A 278 -1.44 10.91 2.77
N VAL A 279 -1.87 10.85 1.52
CA VAL A 279 -2.60 9.69 0.96
C VAL A 279 -1.71 8.47 0.92
N PHE A 280 -0.44 8.63 0.56
CA PHE A 280 0.52 7.53 0.56
C PHE A 280 0.68 6.93 1.96
N GLN A 281 0.91 7.76 2.99
CA GLN A 281 0.99 7.28 4.37
C GLN A 281 -0.30 6.58 4.80
N LEU A 282 -1.45 7.15 4.47
CA LEU A 282 -2.75 6.59 4.80
C LEU A 282 -2.94 5.19 4.19
N ILE A 283 -2.61 5.02 2.90
CA ILE A 283 -2.66 3.72 2.21
C ILE A 283 -1.73 2.70 2.88
N VAL A 284 -0.51 3.10 3.24
CA VAL A 284 0.45 2.21 3.93
C VAL A 284 -0.10 1.77 5.29
N SER A 285 -0.67 2.69 6.07
CA SER A 285 -1.28 2.38 7.36
C SER A 285 -2.48 1.44 7.21
N MET A 286 -3.38 1.70 6.26
CA MET A 286 -4.54 0.87 5.98
C MET A 286 -4.17 -0.56 5.60
N LYS A 287 -3.16 -0.73 4.75
CA LYS A 287 -2.64 -2.06 4.38
C LYS A 287 -1.98 -2.77 5.55
N THR A 288 -1.27 -2.04 6.39
CA THR A 288 -0.67 -2.59 7.61
C THR A 288 -1.76 -3.14 8.53
N LEU A 289 -2.82 -2.35 8.75
CA LEU A 289 -3.99 -2.75 9.52
C LEU A 289 -4.68 -3.99 8.92
N GLU A 290 -4.89 -4.01 7.60
CA GLU A 290 -5.48 -5.15 6.90
C GLU A 290 -4.66 -6.43 7.07
N ASN A 291 -3.34 -6.34 6.96
CA ASN A 291 -2.44 -7.47 7.20
C ASN A 291 -2.53 -7.96 8.65
N SER A 292 -2.59 -7.07 9.65
CA SER A 292 -2.77 -7.47 11.05
C SER A 292 -4.13 -8.12 11.31
N MET A 293 -5.19 -7.67 10.63
CA MET A 293 -6.54 -8.21 10.74
C MET A 293 -6.75 -9.56 10.03
N THR A 294 -5.87 -9.92 9.08
CA THR A 294 -5.98 -11.17 8.29
C THR A 294 -5.05 -12.29 8.75
N ARG A 295 -4.11 -12.00 9.67
CA ARG A 295 -3.21 -13.00 10.28
C ARG A 295 -3.94 -14.01 11.17
N ASP A 296 -3.23 -15.03 11.64
CA ASP A 296 -3.77 -16.04 12.55
C ASP A 296 -4.05 -15.52 13.97
N MET A 297 -3.51 -14.35 14.34
CA MET A 297 -3.74 -13.68 15.63
C MET A 297 -5.25 -13.54 15.94
N PRO A 298 -6.07 -12.98 15.03
CA PRO A 298 -7.53 -13.04 15.08
C PRO A 298 -8.14 -14.37 15.51
N LYS A 299 -7.71 -15.49 14.91
CA LYS A 299 -8.30 -16.81 15.18
C LYS A 299 -7.96 -17.28 16.59
N PHE A 300 -6.70 -17.14 17.00
CA PHE A 300 -6.24 -17.54 18.32
C PHE A 300 -6.89 -16.70 19.43
N LEU A 301 -6.91 -15.37 19.30
CA LEU A 301 -7.48 -14.51 20.32
C LEU A 301 -9.01 -14.59 20.40
N CYS A 302 -9.71 -14.91 19.31
CA CYS A 302 -11.17 -15.00 19.31
C CYS A 302 -11.70 -16.07 20.29
N GLU A 303 -10.92 -17.12 20.57
CA GLU A 303 -11.26 -18.13 21.58
C GLU A 303 -11.34 -17.56 23.01
N TYR A 304 -10.52 -16.54 23.31
CA TYR A 304 -10.36 -16.00 24.67
C TYR A 304 -10.95 -14.59 24.85
N LEU A 305 -11.00 -13.81 23.78
CA LEU A 305 -11.30 -12.36 23.77
C LEU A 305 -12.35 -12.00 22.69
N LYS A 306 -13.38 -12.84 22.53
CA LYS A 306 -14.41 -12.69 21.49
C LYS A 306 -15.04 -11.29 21.41
N ARG A 307 -15.38 -10.69 22.55
CA ARG A 307 -16.00 -9.35 22.61
C ARG A 307 -15.04 -8.27 22.12
N GLN A 308 -13.79 -8.31 22.55
CA GLN A 308 -12.74 -7.37 22.16
C GLN A 308 -12.46 -7.48 20.65
N PHE A 309 -12.41 -8.71 20.13
CA PHE A 309 -12.22 -8.94 18.72
C PHE A 309 -13.39 -8.41 17.87
N ASN A 310 -14.64 -8.65 18.28
CA ASN A 310 -15.82 -8.09 17.62
C ASN A 310 -15.81 -6.55 17.59
N ASN A 311 -15.38 -5.92 18.70
CA ASN A 311 -15.25 -4.47 18.78
C ASN A 311 -14.21 -3.95 17.78
N ILE A 312 -13.05 -4.62 17.69
CA ILE A 312 -11.98 -4.26 16.74
C ILE A 312 -12.41 -4.48 15.30
N GLN A 313 -13.13 -5.56 15.01
CA GLN A 313 -13.70 -5.78 13.69
C GLN A 313 -14.69 -4.66 13.32
N THR A 314 -15.49 -4.19 14.27
CA THR A 314 -16.41 -3.07 14.05
C THR A 314 -15.65 -1.76 13.79
N GLN A 315 -14.63 -1.46 14.60
CA GLN A 315 -13.76 -0.29 14.41
C GLN A 315 -13.02 -0.35 13.07
N TRP A 316 -12.56 -1.53 12.66
CA TRP A 316 -11.92 -1.73 11.37
C TRP A 316 -12.85 -1.41 10.19
N LEU A 317 -14.12 -1.82 10.26
CA LEU A 317 -15.11 -1.49 9.23
C LEU A 317 -15.40 0.02 9.19
N ASP A 318 -15.45 0.68 10.36
CA ASP A 318 -15.59 2.14 10.44
C ASP A 318 -14.38 2.88 9.84
N VAL A 319 -13.16 2.45 10.18
CA VAL A 319 -11.92 3.00 9.61
C VAL A 319 -11.87 2.78 8.10
N LYS A 320 -12.28 1.61 7.59
CA LYS A 320 -12.39 1.35 6.14
C LYS A 320 -13.38 2.31 5.47
N LYS A 321 -14.54 2.55 6.07
CA LYS A 321 -15.53 3.49 5.55
C LYS A 321 -14.99 4.93 5.53
N LYS A 322 -14.37 5.38 6.62
CA LYS A 322 -13.73 6.70 6.70
C LYS A 322 -12.62 6.86 5.67
N PHE A 323 -11.81 5.82 5.46
CA PHE A 323 -10.78 5.79 4.42
C PHE A 323 -11.38 6.00 3.03
N THR A 324 -12.42 5.24 2.67
CA THR A 324 -13.07 5.37 1.36
C THR A 324 -13.63 6.78 1.15
N ASN A 325 -14.30 7.33 2.15
CA ASN A 325 -14.85 8.69 2.10
C ASN A 325 -13.74 9.74 1.93
N GLU A 326 -12.62 9.59 2.64
CA GLU A 326 -11.51 10.53 2.57
C GLU A 326 -10.81 10.50 1.20
N ILE A 327 -10.61 9.32 0.64
CA ILE A 327 -10.07 9.16 -0.73
C ILE A 327 -11.02 9.78 -1.76
N GLU A 328 -12.34 9.56 -1.64
CA GLU A 328 -13.33 10.14 -2.53
C GLU A 328 -13.37 11.67 -2.44
N ARG A 329 -13.34 12.22 -1.22
CA ARG A 329 -13.30 13.66 -0.96
C ARG A 329 -12.08 14.30 -1.63
N LEU A 330 -10.89 13.76 -1.40
CA LEU A 330 -9.66 14.27 -1.99
C LEU A 330 -9.62 14.09 -3.51
N SER A 331 -10.14 12.97 -4.03
CA SER A 331 -10.33 12.74 -5.47
C SER A 331 -11.16 13.84 -6.11
N ASN A 332 -12.32 14.16 -5.51
CA ASN A 332 -13.21 15.21 -6.01
C ASN A 332 -12.55 16.59 -5.96
N LEU A 333 -11.86 16.92 -4.85
CA LEU A 333 -11.12 18.17 -4.72
C LEU A 333 -10.08 18.34 -5.83
N VAL A 334 -9.28 17.30 -6.10
CA VAL A 334 -8.25 17.32 -7.16
C VAL A 334 -8.88 17.52 -8.54
N VAL A 335 -10.00 16.85 -8.82
CA VAL A 335 -10.75 17.01 -10.08
C VAL A 335 -11.32 18.42 -10.22
N GLU A 336 -11.87 19.00 -9.16
CA GLU A 336 -12.40 20.37 -9.16
C GLU A 336 -11.33 21.43 -9.39
N ILE A 337 -10.15 21.26 -8.77
CA ILE A 337 -9.00 22.16 -8.97
C ILE A 337 -8.52 22.08 -10.42
N ARG A 338 -8.30 20.86 -10.93
CA ARG A 338 -7.83 20.66 -12.31
C ARG A 338 -8.81 21.22 -13.33
N SER A 339 -10.11 21.22 -13.03
CA SER A 339 -11.18 21.74 -13.90
C SER A 339 -11.51 23.22 -13.69
N CYS A 340 -10.71 23.96 -12.92
CA CYS A 340 -10.90 25.39 -12.61
C CYS A 340 -12.24 25.71 -11.89
N ARG A 341 -12.86 24.73 -11.24
CA ARG A 341 -14.14 24.92 -10.54
C ARG A 341 -13.97 25.44 -9.11
N THR A 342 -12.77 25.29 -8.55
CA THR A 342 -12.43 25.71 -7.20
C THR A 342 -11.18 26.60 -7.23
N ASN A 343 -11.19 27.66 -6.42
CA ASN A 343 -10.14 28.67 -6.40
C ASN A 343 -8.99 28.26 -5.47
N ASN A 344 -7.74 28.55 -5.83
CA ASN A 344 -6.55 28.09 -5.10
C ASN A 344 -6.51 28.49 -3.61
N PHE A 345 -7.19 29.57 -3.23
CA PHE A 345 -7.25 30.03 -1.83
C PHE A 345 -8.07 29.11 -0.91
N MET A 346 -9.07 28.36 -1.42
CA MET A 346 -9.85 27.43 -0.58
C MET A 346 -9.13 26.09 -0.34
N ILE A 347 -8.00 25.89 -1.01
CA ILE A 347 -7.28 24.63 -1.02
C ILE A 347 -6.62 24.32 0.35
N HIS A 348 -6.00 25.32 0.99
CA HIS A 348 -5.33 25.13 2.27
C HIS A 348 -6.30 24.75 3.41
N ASP A 349 -7.47 25.40 3.46
CA ASP A 349 -8.50 25.09 4.46
C ASP A 349 -9.09 23.68 4.25
N THR A 350 -9.05 23.16 3.02
CA THR A 350 -9.60 21.84 2.68
C THR A 350 -8.60 20.70 2.95
N LEU A 351 -7.30 20.99 3.00
CA LEU A 351 -6.28 20.02 3.41
C LEU A 351 -6.29 19.77 4.90
N TYR A 352 -6.25 20.84 5.70
CA TYR A 352 -6.14 20.78 7.16
C TYR A 352 -7.51 20.82 7.82
N ASN A 353 -8.40 19.92 7.39
CA ASN A 353 -9.77 19.90 7.90
C ASN A 353 -9.92 18.89 9.06
N ASN A 354 -11.05 19.00 9.77
CA ASN A 354 -11.38 18.12 10.89
C ASN A 354 -11.50 16.64 10.46
N GLU A 355 -11.81 16.37 9.19
CA GLU A 355 -11.98 15.02 8.65
C GLU A 355 -10.63 14.31 8.50
N GLN A 356 -9.60 15.02 8.02
CA GLN A 356 -8.23 14.53 7.91
C GLN A 356 -7.70 14.12 9.29
N MET A 357 -7.86 15.00 10.29
CA MET A 357 -7.47 14.73 11.68
C MET A 357 -8.26 13.54 12.25
N ALA A 358 -9.57 13.49 12.06
CA ALA A 358 -10.40 12.38 12.52
C ALA A 358 -9.98 11.03 11.89
N MET A 359 -9.57 11.03 10.62
CA MET A 359 -9.07 9.84 9.94
C MET A 359 -7.72 9.39 10.53
N GLN A 360 -6.77 10.30 10.71
CA GLN A 360 -5.47 10.01 11.33
C GLN A 360 -5.62 9.47 12.76
N THR A 361 -6.49 10.08 13.57
CA THR A 361 -6.80 9.60 14.92
C THR A 361 -7.40 8.20 14.86
N SER A 362 -8.39 7.95 14.00
CA SER A 362 -9.04 6.63 13.89
C SER A 362 -8.05 5.53 13.50
N VAL A 363 -7.13 5.80 12.57
CA VAL A 363 -6.06 4.86 12.18
C VAL A 363 -5.06 4.64 13.31
N THR A 364 -4.66 5.70 14.01
CA THR A 364 -3.71 5.63 15.11
C THR A 364 -4.26 4.83 16.28
N ASP A 365 -5.51 5.10 16.66
CA ASP A 365 -6.21 4.38 17.73
C ASP A 365 -6.31 2.89 17.40
N LEU A 366 -6.80 2.54 16.21
CA LEU A 366 -6.92 1.13 15.82
C LEU A 366 -5.56 0.43 15.75
N THR A 367 -4.53 1.12 15.27
CA THR A 367 -3.15 0.59 15.25
C THR A 367 -2.65 0.31 16.66
N GLN A 368 -2.91 1.22 17.60
CA GLN A 368 -2.51 1.04 19.00
C GLN A 368 -3.28 -0.12 19.65
N TYR A 369 -4.59 -0.22 19.41
CA TYR A 369 -5.40 -1.35 19.89
C TYR A 369 -4.89 -2.70 19.37
N LEU A 370 -4.53 -2.79 18.08
CA LEU A 370 -3.97 -4.01 17.51
C LEU A 370 -2.61 -4.37 18.12
N LYS A 371 -1.73 -3.39 18.37
CA LYS A 371 -0.45 -3.64 19.07
C LYS A 371 -0.67 -4.16 20.49
N CYS A 372 -1.66 -3.62 21.21
CA CYS A 372 -2.03 -4.13 22.53
C CYS A 372 -2.52 -5.59 22.45
N LEU A 373 -3.32 -5.93 21.44
CA LEU A 373 -3.73 -7.32 21.22
C LEU A 373 -2.56 -8.24 20.85
N GLU A 374 -1.63 -7.82 20.00
CA GLU A 374 -0.45 -8.61 19.65
C GLU A 374 0.40 -8.93 20.89
N LYS A 375 0.59 -7.94 21.78
CA LYS A 375 1.24 -8.16 23.08
C LYS A 375 0.47 -9.15 23.94
N LYS A 376 -0.86 -9.04 23.97
CA LYS A 376 -1.74 -9.94 24.73
C LYS A 376 -1.67 -11.37 24.20
N GLU A 377 -1.66 -11.56 22.88
CA GLU A 377 -1.46 -12.86 22.26
C GLU A 377 -0.14 -13.48 22.69
N TYR A 378 0.95 -12.72 22.60
CA TYR A 378 2.28 -13.20 23.01
C TYR A 378 2.28 -13.64 24.48
N PHE A 379 1.66 -12.85 25.36
CA PHE A 379 1.50 -13.18 26.77
C PHE A 379 0.72 -14.48 26.98
N ILE A 380 -0.44 -14.64 26.35
CA ILE A 380 -1.28 -15.85 26.44
C ILE A 380 -0.52 -17.08 25.93
N ARG A 381 0.18 -16.96 24.79
CA ARG A 381 1.01 -18.06 24.25
C ARG A 381 2.13 -18.46 25.20
N ASN A 382 2.76 -17.52 25.88
CA ASN A 382 3.78 -17.82 26.88
C ASN A 382 3.21 -18.49 28.13
N LEU A 383 2.01 -18.10 28.58
CA LEU A 383 1.29 -18.81 29.63
C LEU A 383 1.05 -20.27 29.25
N HIS A 384 0.54 -20.54 28.04
CA HIS A 384 0.32 -21.92 27.58
C HIS A 384 1.61 -22.74 27.50
N ARG A 385 2.73 -22.15 27.05
CA ARG A 385 4.04 -22.82 27.07
C ARG A 385 4.48 -23.21 28.48
N ARG A 386 4.08 -22.43 29.49
CA ARG A 386 4.31 -22.70 30.91
C ARG A 386 3.18 -23.52 31.57
N ARG A 387 2.29 -24.12 30.76
CA ARG A 387 1.14 -24.94 31.19
C ARG A 387 0.07 -24.19 31.99
N PHE A 388 0.00 -22.87 31.87
CA PHE A 388 -1.12 -22.08 32.37
C PHE A 388 -2.25 -22.06 31.35
N GLN A 389 -3.48 -22.27 31.82
CA GLN A 389 -4.69 -21.95 31.07
C GLN A 389 -5.03 -20.47 31.26
N TYR A 390 -5.29 -19.76 30.16
CA TYR A 390 -5.76 -18.38 30.22
C TYR A 390 -7.29 -18.31 30.30
N LEU A 391 -7.81 -17.45 31.16
CA LEU A 391 -9.23 -17.13 31.29
C LEU A 391 -9.45 -15.63 31.33
N ASN A 392 -10.45 -15.14 30.62
CA ASN A 392 -10.94 -13.77 30.76
C ASN A 392 -12.01 -13.72 31.86
N ALA A 393 -11.77 -12.96 32.93
CA ALA A 393 -12.66 -12.87 34.09
C ALA A 393 -14.05 -12.29 33.74
N ASP A 394 -14.16 -11.49 32.68
CA ASP A 394 -15.45 -10.94 32.18
C ASP A 394 -16.44 -12.06 31.84
N VAL A 395 -15.96 -13.22 31.38
CA VAL A 395 -16.79 -14.38 31.01
C VAL A 395 -17.50 -14.99 32.24
N TYR A 396 -16.92 -14.83 33.43
CA TYR A 396 -17.42 -15.40 34.68
C TYR A 396 -18.38 -14.48 35.43
N LYS A 397 -18.83 -13.38 34.79
CA LYS A 397 -19.73 -12.38 35.38
C LYS A 397 -19.22 -11.88 36.74
N ILE A 398 -17.92 -11.63 36.83
CA ILE A 398 -17.32 -11.01 38.00
C ILE A 398 -17.56 -9.51 37.91
N ASP A 399 -18.15 -8.92 38.95
CA ASP A 399 -18.51 -7.51 38.97
C ASP A 399 -18.03 -6.77 40.22
N LYS A 400 -18.21 -5.45 40.20
CA LYS A 400 -17.81 -4.54 41.30
C LYS A 400 -18.41 -4.86 42.68
N THR A 401 -19.46 -5.67 42.76
CA THR A 401 -20.11 -6.08 44.01
C THR A 401 -19.58 -7.41 44.56
N ASP A 402 -18.75 -8.12 43.78
CA ASP A 402 -18.08 -9.32 44.25
C ASP A 402 -17.00 -8.99 45.27
N ASN A 403 -16.70 -9.96 46.12
CA ASN A 403 -15.54 -9.95 47.00
C ASN A 403 -14.66 -11.16 46.69
N GLU A 404 -13.48 -11.22 47.29
CA GLU A 404 -12.50 -12.29 47.04
C GLU A 404 -13.09 -13.70 47.22
N LYS A 405 -13.96 -13.90 48.22
CA LYS A 405 -14.64 -15.20 48.44
C LYS A 405 -15.58 -15.56 47.29
N ARG A 406 -16.38 -14.61 46.79
CA ARG A 406 -17.27 -14.83 45.64
C ARG A 406 -16.48 -15.06 44.35
N ILE A 407 -15.39 -14.34 44.16
CA ILE A 407 -14.48 -14.52 43.03
C ILE A 407 -13.86 -15.93 43.07
N ALA A 408 -13.35 -16.35 44.23
CA ALA A 408 -12.82 -17.70 44.41
C ALA A 408 -13.87 -18.77 44.12
N HIS A 409 -15.11 -18.61 44.61
CA HIS A 409 -16.19 -19.54 44.28
C HIS A 409 -16.50 -19.58 42.77
N LYS A 410 -16.53 -18.42 42.09
CA LYS A 410 -16.79 -18.34 40.65
C LYS A 410 -15.68 -18.95 39.78
N LEU A 411 -14.42 -18.87 40.21
CA LEU A 411 -13.26 -19.29 39.41
C LEU A 411 -12.68 -20.65 39.82
N VAL A 412 -12.57 -20.95 41.12
CA VAL A 412 -11.95 -22.17 41.66
C VAL A 412 -12.95 -23.33 41.74
N ASN A 413 -14.24 -23.01 41.93
CA ASN A 413 -15.32 -23.99 42.11
C ASN A 413 -14.96 -25.10 43.14
N ASP A 414 -14.33 -24.68 44.25
CA ASP A 414 -13.82 -25.52 45.34
C ASP A 414 -12.85 -26.65 44.95
N ASN A 415 -12.29 -26.64 43.73
CA ASN A 415 -11.34 -27.65 43.29
C ASN A 415 -9.96 -27.46 43.93
N GLN A 416 -9.55 -28.39 44.79
CA GLN A 416 -8.26 -28.35 45.49
C GLN A 416 -7.03 -28.37 44.57
N TYR A 417 -7.20 -28.83 43.33
CA TYR A 417 -6.12 -28.91 42.35
C TYR A 417 -5.95 -27.62 41.54
N TYR A 418 -6.81 -26.62 41.74
CA TYR A 418 -6.73 -25.37 40.98
C TYR A 418 -5.83 -24.36 41.71
N ARG A 419 -4.97 -23.70 40.93
CA ARG A 419 -4.18 -22.55 41.35
C ARG A 419 -4.43 -21.44 40.35
N ILE A 420 -5.06 -20.36 40.80
CA ILE A 420 -5.50 -19.29 39.90
C ILE A 420 -4.76 -18.00 40.25
N ILE A 421 -3.87 -17.55 39.38
CA ILE A 421 -3.32 -16.19 39.46
C ILE A 421 -4.38 -15.25 38.90
N CYS A 422 -4.82 -14.27 39.68
CA CYS A 422 -5.65 -13.18 39.18
C CYS A 422 -4.79 -11.91 39.06
N SER A 423 -4.79 -11.31 37.88
CA SER A 423 -4.09 -10.07 37.59
C SER A 423 -4.79 -9.33 36.44
N ASN A 424 -4.32 -8.13 36.10
CA ASN A 424 -4.73 -7.37 34.92
C ASN A 424 -3.50 -6.76 34.23
N ASP A 425 -3.69 -6.19 33.04
CA ASP A 425 -2.60 -5.69 32.21
C ASP A 425 -1.81 -4.56 32.89
N CYS A 426 -2.49 -3.66 33.60
CA CYS A 426 -1.83 -2.58 34.35
C CYS A 426 -0.94 -3.13 35.49
N LEU A 427 -1.44 -4.12 36.24
CA LEU A 427 -0.66 -4.77 37.30
C LEU A 427 0.54 -5.52 36.72
N ASN A 428 0.36 -6.21 35.58
CA ASN A 428 1.44 -6.93 34.93
C ASN A 428 2.57 -5.99 34.48
N GLU A 429 2.22 -4.84 33.90
CA GLU A 429 3.19 -3.85 33.43
C GLU A 429 3.97 -3.22 34.60
N ASN A 430 3.28 -2.90 35.69
CA ASN A 430 3.90 -2.25 36.85
C ASN A 430 4.68 -3.22 37.76
N ASN A 431 4.28 -4.51 37.81
CA ASN A 431 4.82 -5.50 38.75
C ASN A 431 5.29 -6.78 38.05
N ILE A 432 5.96 -6.66 36.91
CA ILE A 432 6.37 -7.81 36.09
C ILE A 432 7.21 -8.85 36.86
N ASN A 433 8.08 -8.40 37.78
CA ASN A 433 8.92 -9.27 38.59
C ASN A 433 8.10 -10.10 39.59
N GLU A 434 7.02 -9.51 40.14
CA GLU A 434 6.11 -10.23 41.03
C GLU A 434 5.35 -11.30 40.26
N LEU A 435 4.82 -10.96 39.09
CA LEU A 435 4.13 -11.91 38.21
C LEU A 435 5.04 -13.09 37.83
N GLU A 436 6.26 -12.82 37.40
CA GLU A 436 7.22 -13.87 37.03
C GLU A 436 7.58 -14.75 38.23
N LYS A 437 7.67 -14.19 39.44
CA LYS A 437 7.86 -14.95 40.67
C LYS A 437 6.67 -15.86 40.98
N LEU A 438 5.44 -15.36 40.86
CA LEU A 438 4.22 -16.16 41.05
C LEU A 438 4.13 -17.30 40.04
N ILE A 439 4.38 -17.02 38.76
CA ILE A 439 4.39 -18.01 37.69
C ILE A 439 5.46 -19.08 37.96
N SER A 440 6.66 -18.68 38.33
CA SER A 440 7.77 -19.60 38.60
C SER A 440 7.44 -20.51 39.79
N ASN A 441 6.94 -19.96 40.89
CA ASN A 441 6.58 -20.72 42.08
C ASN A 441 5.51 -21.79 41.80
N LEU A 442 4.44 -21.43 41.09
CA LEU A 442 3.37 -22.37 40.74
C LEU A 442 3.82 -23.41 39.71
N THR A 443 4.73 -23.04 38.81
CA THR A 443 5.33 -23.99 37.85
C THR A 443 6.19 -25.02 38.57
N GLU A 444 6.95 -24.63 39.61
CA GLU A 444 7.66 -25.58 40.46
C GLU A 444 6.68 -26.44 41.28
N GLU A 445 5.60 -25.88 41.84
CA GLU A 445 4.57 -26.67 42.54
C GLU A 445 3.98 -27.76 41.63
N LEU A 446 3.72 -27.44 40.35
CA LEU A 446 3.22 -28.39 39.35
C LEU A 446 4.18 -29.55 39.10
N LYS A 447 5.51 -29.34 39.21
CA LYS A 447 6.49 -30.45 39.09
C LYS A 447 6.36 -31.45 40.24
N HIS A 448 5.96 -30.98 41.42
CA HIS A 448 5.77 -31.81 42.60
C HIS A 448 4.34 -32.35 42.75
N ASN A 449 3.36 -31.74 42.08
CA ASN A 449 1.97 -32.18 42.06
C ASN A 449 1.42 -32.12 40.63
N PRO A 450 1.55 -33.22 39.85
CA PRO A 450 1.18 -33.24 38.44
C PRO A 450 -0.33 -33.11 38.19
N ASN A 451 -1.16 -33.24 39.22
CA ASN A 451 -2.61 -33.06 39.13
C ASN A 451 -3.03 -31.59 39.19
N LEU A 452 -2.10 -30.66 39.44
CA LEU A 452 -2.42 -29.23 39.49
C LEU A 452 -2.83 -28.69 38.12
N TYR A 453 -3.87 -27.86 38.15
CA TYR A 453 -4.29 -27.04 37.02
C TYR A 453 -3.95 -25.60 37.33
N LEU A 454 -3.01 -25.05 36.55
CA LEU A 454 -2.57 -23.67 36.68
C LEU A 454 -3.41 -22.79 35.77
N ILE A 455 -4.00 -21.75 36.32
CA ILE A 455 -4.91 -20.85 35.62
C ILE A 455 -4.44 -19.42 35.82
N TYR A 456 -4.48 -18.63 34.76
CA TYR A 456 -4.34 -17.19 34.80
C TYR A 456 -5.69 -16.56 34.48
N ALA A 457 -6.29 -15.88 35.46
CA ALA A 457 -7.53 -15.14 35.32
C ALA A 457 -7.21 -13.65 35.07
N ASP A 458 -7.57 -13.17 33.89
CA ASP A 458 -7.37 -11.79 33.46
C ASP A 458 -8.56 -10.89 33.82
N PHE A 459 -8.30 -9.90 34.66
CA PHE A 459 -9.26 -8.91 35.13
C PHE A 459 -9.23 -7.61 34.31
N SER A 460 -8.43 -7.52 33.25
CA SER A 460 -8.29 -6.29 32.45
C SER A 460 -9.60 -5.79 31.84
N ASN A 461 -10.55 -6.71 31.60
CA ASN A 461 -11.87 -6.39 31.06
C ASN A 461 -12.99 -6.56 32.10
N SER A 462 -12.65 -6.87 33.34
CA SER A 462 -13.63 -7.04 34.42
C SER A 462 -14.04 -5.69 34.99
N SER A 463 -15.30 -5.59 35.43
CA SER A 463 -15.76 -4.40 36.17
C SER A 463 -15.31 -4.41 37.65
N PHE A 464 -14.73 -5.51 38.12
CA PHE A 464 -14.13 -5.60 39.45
C PHE A 464 -12.74 -4.92 39.47
N PRO A 465 -12.52 -3.90 40.31
CA PRO A 465 -11.25 -3.18 40.36
C PRO A 465 -10.21 -3.97 41.16
N LEU A 466 -9.53 -4.90 40.48
CA LEU A 466 -8.46 -5.68 41.08
C LEU A 466 -7.27 -4.77 41.46
N ALA A 467 -7.08 -4.55 42.76
CA ALA A 467 -6.06 -3.63 43.27
C ALA A 467 -4.65 -4.22 43.32
N ASN A 468 -4.53 -5.53 43.59
CA ASN A 468 -3.26 -6.25 43.68
C ASN A 468 -3.37 -7.61 42.98
N MET A 469 -2.24 -8.18 42.57
CA MET A 469 -2.19 -9.57 42.13
C MET A 469 -2.59 -10.49 43.30
N MET A 470 -3.36 -11.54 43.01
CA MET A 470 -3.77 -12.52 44.01
C MET A 470 -3.61 -13.94 43.47
N VAL A 471 -3.37 -14.91 44.36
CA VAL A 471 -3.38 -16.33 44.02
C VAL A 471 -4.51 -17.00 44.79
N LEU A 472 -5.50 -17.49 44.06
CA LEU A 472 -6.63 -18.22 44.62
C LEU A 472 -6.35 -19.72 44.61
N GLN A 473 -6.66 -20.36 45.71
CA GLN A 473 -6.59 -21.81 45.91
C GLN A 473 -7.74 -22.24 46.81
N SER A 474 -8.27 -23.45 46.62
CA SER A 474 -9.29 -23.98 47.52
C SER A 474 -8.70 -24.10 48.93
N PRO A 475 -9.43 -23.69 49.99
CA PRO A 475 -8.97 -23.91 51.36
C PRO A 475 -8.73 -25.41 51.53
N LYS A 476 -7.53 -25.80 51.98
CA LYS A 476 -7.24 -27.19 52.31
C LYS A 476 -8.33 -27.66 53.27
N THR A 477 -9.20 -28.56 52.80
CA THR A 477 -10.03 -29.34 53.70
C THR A 477 -9.05 -30.10 54.57
N LEU A 478 -8.89 -29.65 55.81
CA LEU A 478 -8.31 -30.46 56.86
C LEU A 478 -9.20 -31.70 56.91
N LEU A 479 -8.77 -32.77 56.25
CA LEU A 479 -9.24 -34.12 56.51
C LEU A 479 -9.04 -34.32 58.01
N LYS A 480 -10.14 -34.21 58.76
CA LYS A 480 -10.23 -34.65 60.14
C LYS A 480 -10.30 -36.17 60.16
#